data_AF-A0A3L7N749-F1
#
_entry.id   AF-A0A3L7N749-F1
#
_cell.length_a   1.000
_cell.length_b   1.000
_cell.length_c   1.000
_cell.angle_alpha   90.00
_cell.angle_beta   90.00
_cell.angle_gamma   90.00
#
_symmetry.space_group_name_H-M   'P 1'
#
loop_
_entity.id
_entity.type
_entity.pdbx_description
1 polymer ?
#
loop_
_entity_poly.entity_id
_entity_poly.type
_entity_poly.pdbx_seq_one_letter_code
_entity_poly.pdbx_strand_id
1 'polypeptide(L)'
;MLTHISIVAALAVVPCALVSSAFGQAPIIDGTLDAIYVPANDLSIQALTTGFGNSTLGLVDVANGSELDGLHAVVNGGVLYLFFGGNLESNFNKMEVFIDCRSGGQNRLPGNNPNVDFNALNRMGDDGSGNGLTFDTCFSADFYLTTTCGGTPVAMYANLAQLLTEGGGIGAYIGTGTPGSVPIDNVKFGVKVAINNSNIAGVGGDGGKASGAGVTTGIEMSIPLILLGYDATTQKNIKICAAINGGSHDYLSNQVLAPLAPMGNLGEPRSVNLSTIEGNQYAILVVDANEPDCPVVPPACPADFNGDQVIDGSDLTSLLSGWGTAAGDTNGDQTTDGSDLTTLLSAWGPCV
;
A
#
# COMPACT_ATOMS: atom_id res chain seq x y z
N MET A 1 -34.69 -43.11 -37.36
CA MET A 1 -34.90 -42.93 -35.91
C MET A 1 -33.55 -43.04 -35.24
N LEU A 2 -32.79 -41.95 -35.17
CA LEU A 2 -31.52 -41.85 -34.42
C LEU A 2 -31.25 -40.36 -34.17
N THR A 3 -31.83 -39.87 -33.08
CA THR A 3 -31.58 -38.54 -32.51
C THR A 3 -30.24 -38.57 -31.78
N HIS A 4 -29.30 -37.72 -32.18
CA HIS A 4 -28.06 -37.49 -31.45
C HIS A 4 -28.39 -36.72 -30.16
N ILE A 5 -28.13 -37.35 -29.01
CA ILE A 5 -28.20 -36.74 -27.68
C ILE A 5 -26.82 -36.14 -27.41
N SER A 6 -26.71 -34.82 -27.41
CA SER A 6 -25.52 -34.11 -26.91
C SER A 6 -25.51 -34.21 -25.37
N ILE A 7 -24.51 -34.89 -24.84
CA ILE A 7 -24.21 -34.90 -23.41
C ILE A 7 -23.54 -33.58 -23.08
N VAL A 8 -24.29 -32.66 -22.46
CA VAL A 8 -23.71 -31.49 -21.79
C VAL A 8 -23.05 -32.01 -20.51
N ALA A 9 -21.72 -31.93 -20.47
CA ALA A 9 -20.97 -32.15 -19.23
C ALA A 9 -21.38 -31.05 -18.23
N ALA A 10 -22.07 -31.44 -17.16
CA ALA A 10 -22.37 -30.56 -16.06
C ALA A 10 -21.04 -30.20 -15.37
N LEU A 11 -20.55 -28.99 -15.64
CA LEU A 11 -19.52 -28.37 -14.82
C LEU A 11 -20.14 -28.17 -13.43
N ALA A 12 -19.65 -28.94 -12.45
CA ALA A 12 -20.06 -28.75 -11.06
C ALA A 12 -19.58 -27.38 -10.62
N VAL A 13 -20.49 -26.40 -10.64
CA VAL A 13 -20.32 -25.15 -9.91
C VAL A 13 -20.30 -25.54 -8.44
N VAL A 14 -19.12 -25.64 -7.85
CA VAL A 14 -18.99 -25.60 -6.40
C VAL A 14 -19.48 -24.21 -6.01
N PRO A 15 -20.59 -24.07 -5.28
CA PRO A 15 -20.93 -22.79 -4.72
C PRO A 15 -19.84 -22.50 -3.68
N CYS A 16 -18.90 -21.62 -4.02
CA CYS A 16 -18.08 -20.98 -2.99
C CYS A 16 -19.08 -20.14 -2.19
N ALA A 17 -19.57 -20.73 -1.11
CA ALA A 17 -20.42 -20.03 -0.17
C ALA A 17 -19.59 -18.84 0.33
N LEU A 18 -20.06 -17.63 0.04
CA LEU A 18 -19.90 -16.55 1.00
C LEU A 18 -20.40 -17.14 2.32
N VAL A 19 -19.48 -17.56 3.18
CA VAL A 19 -19.80 -17.99 4.51
C VAL A 19 -20.50 -16.78 5.11
N SER A 20 -21.82 -16.86 5.27
CA SER A 20 -22.55 -15.90 6.07
C SER A 20 -22.10 -16.15 7.50
N SER A 21 -20.94 -15.61 7.87
CA SER A 21 -20.63 -15.36 9.26
C SER A 21 -21.82 -14.59 9.82
N ALA A 22 -22.32 -15.01 10.98
CA ALA A 22 -23.26 -14.21 11.74
C ALA A 22 -22.73 -12.77 11.74
N PHE A 23 -23.54 -11.78 11.31
CA PHE A 23 -23.10 -10.39 11.18
C PHE A 23 -22.40 -9.96 12.48
N GLY A 24 -21.08 -9.98 12.47
CA GLY A 24 -20.29 -9.46 13.58
C GLY A 24 -20.63 -7.98 13.72
N GLN A 25 -20.57 -7.48 14.95
CA GLN A 25 -20.71 -6.04 15.18
C GLN A 25 -19.76 -5.30 14.23
N ALA A 26 -20.29 -4.34 13.46
CA ALA A 26 -19.48 -3.52 12.58
C ALA A 26 -18.36 -2.82 13.37
N PRO A 27 -17.15 -2.68 12.80
CA PRO A 27 -16.10 -1.90 13.44
C PRO A 27 -16.57 -0.52 13.87
N ILE A 28 -16.11 -0.09 15.03
CA ILE A 28 -16.28 1.27 15.54
C ILE A 28 -15.10 2.08 15.02
N ILE A 29 -15.39 3.10 14.21
CA ILE A 29 -14.34 3.93 13.61
C ILE A 29 -13.83 4.93 14.64
N ASP A 30 -12.86 4.49 15.43
CA ASP A 30 -12.24 5.27 16.51
C ASP A 30 -10.70 5.21 16.52
N GLY A 31 -10.10 4.45 15.60
CA GLY A 31 -8.65 4.30 15.50
C GLY A 31 -8.09 3.20 16.40
N THR A 32 -8.93 2.30 16.93
CA THR A 32 -8.54 1.13 17.71
C THR A 32 -8.89 -0.15 16.96
N LEU A 33 -7.99 -1.14 16.97
CA LEU A 33 -8.20 -2.40 16.28
C LEU A 33 -9.30 -3.24 16.96
N ASP A 34 -10.43 -3.41 16.27
CA ASP A 34 -11.56 -4.22 16.73
C ASP A 34 -11.36 -5.74 16.50
N ALA A 35 -12.04 -6.55 17.30
CA ALA A 35 -11.93 -8.02 17.22
C ALA A 35 -12.44 -8.61 15.88
N ILE A 36 -13.32 -7.92 15.15
CA ILE A 36 -13.87 -8.41 13.87
C ILE A 36 -12.85 -8.40 12.73
N TYR A 37 -11.76 -7.64 12.87
CA TYR A 37 -10.63 -7.76 11.96
C TYR A 37 -9.94 -9.13 12.09
N VAL A 38 -10.18 -9.89 13.18
CA VAL A 38 -9.66 -11.25 13.42
C VAL A 38 -10.69 -12.29 12.94
N PRO A 39 -10.32 -13.36 12.20
CA PRO A 39 -9.00 -13.97 12.09
C PRO A 39 -8.11 -13.46 10.94
N ALA A 40 -8.39 -12.30 10.33
CA ALA A 40 -7.44 -11.75 9.39
C ALA A 40 -6.20 -11.31 10.19
N ASN A 41 -5.18 -12.18 10.18
CA ASN A 41 -3.80 -11.76 10.47
C ASN A 41 -3.52 -10.48 9.66
N ASP A 42 -2.58 -9.68 10.13
CA ASP A 42 -2.11 -8.48 9.45
C ASP A 42 -1.94 -8.77 7.95
N LEU A 43 -2.75 -8.11 7.09
CA LEU A 43 -2.67 -8.26 5.63
C LEU A 43 -1.31 -7.81 5.11
N SER A 44 -0.68 -6.90 5.86
CA SER A 44 0.69 -6.46 5.69
C SER A 44 1.25 -6.00 7.03
N ILE A 45 2.52 -6.30 7.29
CA ILE A 45 3.26 -5.86 8.48
C ILE A 45 4.47 -5.08 8.01
N GLN A 46 4.66 -3.86 8.50
CA GLN A 46 5.85 -3.07 8.20
C GLN A 46 7.12 -3.76 8.70
N ALA A 47 8.12 -3.81 7.83
CA ALA A 47 9.42 -4.39 8.12
C ALA A 47 10.55 -3.34 8.25
N LEU A 48 10.23 -2.07 7.95
CA LEU A 48 11.19 -0.97 7.92
C LEU A 48 10.94 0.05 9.01
N THR A 49 12.02 0.57 9.59
CA THR A 49 11.97 1.81 10.38
C THR A 49 11.49 2.98 9.53
N THR A 50 10.79 3.92 10.16
CA THR A 50 10.28 5.12 9.51
C THR A 50 11.36 6.19 9.28
N GLY A 51 11.42 6.72 8.06
CA GLY A 51 12.18 7.91 7.72
C GLY A 51 11.44 9.23 8.02
N PHE A 52 10.22 9.16 8.56
CA PHE A 52 9.35 10.29 8.93
C PHE A 52 9.19 10.42 10.46
N GLY A 53 10.05 9.73 11.22
CA GLY A 53 10.09 9.79 12.68
C GLY A 53 9.10 8.82 13.34
N ASN A 54 9.58 8.12 14.36
CA ASN A 54 8.75 7.28 15.23
C ASN A 54 8.09 8.16 16.30
N SER A 55 6.80 7.94 16.57
CA SER A 55 6.12 8.67 17.62
C SER A 55 6.33 8.05 19.00
N THR A 56 6.81 8.87 19.94
CA THR A 56 7.15 8.44 21.31
C THR A 56 6.26 9.07 22.39
N LEU A 57 5.20 9.78 21.99
CA LEU A 57 4.38 10.58 22.91
C LEU A 57 3.33 9.75 23.67
N GLY A 58 2.77 8.70 23.04
CA GLY A 58 1.65 7.94 23.60
C GLY A 58 0.38 8.75 23.80
N LEU A 59 0.22 9.86 23.07
CA LEU A 59 -0.95 10.73 23.13
C LEU A 59 -1.91 10.41 21.99
N VAL A 60 -3.20 10.30 22.29
CA VAL A 60 -4.23 9.95 21.31
C VAL A 60 -4.36 11.02 20.22
N ASP A 61 -4.19 12.29 20.59
CA ASP A 61 -4.50 13.44 19.74
C ASP A 61 -3.29 14.07 19.03
N VAL A 62 -2.07 13.74 19.48
CA VAL A 62 -0.83 14.33 18.98
C VAL A 62 0.25 13.27 18.78
N ALA A 63 0.87 13.27 17.61
CA ALA A 63 2.08 12.51 17.31
C ALA A 63 3.23 13.42 16.86
N ASN A 64 4.45 13.01 17.19
CA ASN A 64 5.72 13.66 16.79
C ASN A 64 6.51 12.83 15.76
N GLY A 65 5.83 11.92 15.07
CA GLY A 65 6.38 11.08 14.02
C GLY A 65 5.25 10.40 13.23
N SER A 66 5.49 10.11 11.95
CA SER A 66 4.58 9.31 11.12
C SER A 66 5.18 7.93 10.86
N GLU A 67 4.42 6.89 11.16
CA GLU A 67 4.82 5.50 10.95
C GLU A 67 3.60 4.62 10.66
N LEU A 68 3.81 3.60 9.81
CA LEU A 68 2.82 2.60 9.51
C LEU A 68 3.37 1.25 9.96
N ASP A 69 2.61 0.55 10.78
CA ASP A 69 3.04 -0.69 11.43
C ASP A 69 2.39 -1.94 10.84
N GLY A 70 1.10 -1.86 10.55
CA GLY A 70 0.36 -2.99 10.00
C GLY A 70 -0.95 -2.56 9.35
N LEU A 71 -1.46 -3.39 8.45
CA LEU A 71 -2.75 -3.19 7.80
C LEU A 71 -3.67 -4.37 8.09
N HIS A 72 -4.87 -4.07 8.57
CA HIS A 72 -5.98 -5.02 8.65
C HIS A 72 -7.15 -4.52 7.80
N ALA A 73 -7.87 -5.44 7.17
CA ALA A 73 -9.09 -5.09 6.48
C ALA A 73 -10.16 -6.17 6.61
N VAL A 74 -11.42 -5.74 6.57
CA VAL A 74 -12.58 -6.64 6.53
C VAL A 74 -13.71 -6.00 5.73
N VAL A 75 -14.47 -6.83 5.02
CA VAL A 75 -15.77 -6.42 4.45
C VAL A 75 -16.87 -6.89 5.39
N ASN A 76 -17.70 -5.96 5.88
CA ASN A 76 -18.88 -6.27 6.68
C ASN A 76 -20.05 -5.37 6.25
N GLY A 77 -21.25 -5.95 6.09
CA GLY A 77 -22.45 -5.17 5.76
C GLY A 77 -22.37 -4.31 4.49
N GLY A 78 -21.55 -4.69 3.50
CA GLY A 78 -21.36 -3.90 2.26
C GLY A 78 -20.40 -2.71 2.41
N VAL A 79 -19.62 -2.68 3.49
CA VAL A 79 -18.62 -1.65 3.78
C VAL A 79 -17.25 -2.32 3.91
N LEU A 80 -16.24 -1.73 3.26
CA LEU A 80 -14.84 -2.04 3.48
C LEU A 80 -14.34 -1.25 4.69
N TYR A 81 -13.76 -1.96 5.64
CA TYR A 81 -13.12 -1.39 6.81
C TYR A 81 -11.61 -1.60 6.70
N LEU A 82 -10.85 -0.54 6.92
CA LEU A 82 -9.39 -0.55 6.89
C LEU A 82 -8.88 0.00 8.22
N PHE A 83 -7.97 -0.73 8.85
CA PHE A 83 -7.23 -0.28 10.01
C PHE A 83 -5.74 -0.32 9.70
N PHE A 84 -5.07 0.79 9.96
CA PHE A 84 -3.64 0.96 9.80
C PHE A 84 -3.05 1.23 11.17
N GLY A 85 -2.29 0.27 11.72
CA GLY A 85 -1.55 0.46 12.95
C GLY A 85 -0.45 1.51 12.75
N GLY A 86 -0.22 2.35 13.76
CA GLY A 86 0.87 3.32 13.78
C GLY A 86 0.42 4.73 14.12
N ASN A 87 1.09 5.72 13.54
CA ASN A 87 0.93 7.14 13.87
C ASN A 87 0.95 8.01 12.62
N LEU A 88 0.21 9.12 12.66
CA LEU A 88 0.32 10.20 11.70
C LEU A 88 0.72 11.48 12.43
N GLU A 89 1.93 11.96 12.16
CA GLU A 89 2.48 13.16 12.80
C GLU A 89 1.52 14.34 12.66
N SER A 90 1.35 15.09 13.75
CA SER A 90 0.43 16.23 13.80
C SER A 90 1.00 17.50 13.17
N ASN A 91 1.61 17.35 12.00
CA ASN A 91 2.31 18.40 11.26
C ASN A 91 1.82 18.54 9.80
N PHE A 92 0.68 17.94 9.48
CA PHE A 92 0.09 17.85 8.15
C PHE A 92 0.75 16.86 7.17
N ASN A 93 1.61 15.95 7.62
CA ASN A 93 1.93 14.76 6.84
C ASN A 93 0.65 14.05 6.36
N LYS A 94 0.74 13.39 5.21
CA LYS A 94 -0.39 12.79 4.51
C LYS A 94 -0.31 11.29 4.62
N MET A 95 -1.45 10.66 4.88
CA MET A 95 -1.64 9.25 4.59
C MET A 95 -2.41 9.12 3.29
N GLU A 96 -1.77 8.55 2.28
CA GLU A 96 -2.33 8.27 0.96
C GLU A 96 -2.81 6.82 0.92
N VAL A 97 -4.06 6.59 0.51
CA VAL A 97 -4.62 5.25 0.33
C VAL A 97 -5.23 5.14 -1.06
N PHE A 98 -4.71 4.20 -1.85
CA PHE A 98 -5.22 3.83 -3.16
C PHE A 98 -5.85 2.44 -3.09
N ILE A 99 -6.97 2.27 -3.78
CA ILE A 99 -7.71 1.00 -3.82
C ILE A 99 -7.92 0.60 -5.28
N ASP A 100 -7.55 -0.64 -5.61
CA ASP A 100 -7.89 -1.33 -6.86
C ASP A 100 -8.84 -2.48 -6.52
N CYS A 101 -10.06 -2.44 -7.06
CA CYS A 101 -11.10 -3.42 -6.74
C CYS A 101 -12.08 -3.68 -7.88
N ARG A 102 -11.87 -3.11 -9.07
CA ARG A 102 -12.66 -3.38 -10.28
C ARG A 102 -11.83 -3.23 -11.55
N SER A 103 -12.41 -3.47 -12.71
CA SER A 103 -11.72 -3.22 -13.98
C SER A 103 -11.62 -1.71 -14.25
N GLY A 104 -10.50 -1.28 -14.81
CA GLY A 104 -10.22 0.12 -15.10
C GLY A 104 -9.12 0.66 -14.20
N GLY A 105 -9.32 1.87 -13.67
CA GLY A 105 -8.35 2.52 -12.79
C GLY A 105 -7.09 3.01 -13.48
N GLN A 106 -6.12 3.45 -12.67
CA GLN A 106 -4.87 4.08 -13.10
C GLN A 106 -3.67 3.35 -12.51
N ASN A 107 -2.84 2.72 -13.34
CA ASN A 107 -1.55 2.19 -12.89
C ASN A 107 -0.49 3.30 -12.74
N ARG A 108 -0.58 4.36 -13.53
CA ARG A 108 0.22 5.57 -13.37
C ARG A 108 -0.71 6.76 -13.25
N LEU A 109 -0.51 7.59 -12.24
CA LEU A 109 -1.33 8.79 -12.06
C LEU A 109 -1.09 9.80 -13.22
N PRO A 110 -2.12 10.15 -14.01
CA PRO A 110 -2.03 11.24 -14.96
C PRO A 110 -2.23 12.61 -14.26
N GLY A 111 -1.93 13.70 -14.98
CA GLY A 111 -2.05 15.08 -14.49
C GLY A 111 -3.42 15.73 -14.63
N ASN A 112 -4.47 14.96 -14.91
CA ASN A 112 -5.83 15.43 -15.19
C ASN A 112 -6.90 14.85 -14.23
N ASN A 113 -6.49 14.46 -13.02
CA ASN A 113 -7.36 13.96 -11.96
C ASN A 113 -8.16 15.08 -11.26
N PRO A 114 -9.21 14.74 -10.48
CA PRO A 114 -10.00 15.71 -9.74
C PRO A 114 -9.12 16.51 -8.75
N ASN A 115 -9.39 17.81 -8.65
CA ASN A 115 -8.71 18.66 -7.68
C ASN A 115 -9.27 18.40 -6.28
N VAL A 116 -8.54 17.61 -5.50
CA VAL A 116 -8.79 17.34 -4.08
C VAL A 116 -7.52 17.63 -3.29
N ASP A 117 -7.69 18.01 -2.02
CA ASP A 117 -6.59 18.31 -1.10
C ASP A 117 -5.48 19.17 -1.73
N PHE A 118 -5.85 20.34 -2.25
CA PHE A 118 -4.90 21.25 -2.92
C PHE A 118 -4.19 20.64 -4.14
N ASN A 119 -4.96 19.91 -4.96
CA ASN A 119 -4.51 19.29 -6.21
C ASN A 119 -3.54 18.10 -6.02
N ALA A 120 -3.66 17.37 -4.90
CA ALA A 120 -2.79 16.27 -4.48
C ALA A 120 -2.53 15.21 -5.57
N LEU A 121 -3.58 14.68 -6.20
CA LEU A 121 -3.44 13.64 -7.22
C LEU A 121 -2.64 14.12 -8.43
N ASN A 122 -2.84 15.35 -8.87
CA ASN A 122 -2.09 15.93 -9.98
C ASN A 122 -0.68 16.38 -9.55
N ARG A 123 -0.46 16.62 -8.26
CA ARG A 123 0.87 16.82 -7.69
C ARG A 123 1.68 15.53 -7.71
N MET A 124 1.06 14.38 -7.50
CA MET A 124 1.72 13.07 -7.63
C MET A 124 1.69 12.51 -9.07
N GLY A 125 0.80 13.02 -9.92
CA GLY A 125 0.64 12.60 -11.30
C GLY A 125 1.44 13.42 -12.33
N ASP A 126 1.35 12.99 -13.58
CA ASP A 126 2.09 13.53 -14.73
C ASP A 126 2.04 15.06 -14.88
N ASP A 127 3.19 15.70 -15.01
CA ASP A 127 3.30 17.14 -15.34
C ASP A 127 3.44 17.47 -16.82
N GLY A 128 3.28 16.48 -17.68
CA GLY A 128 3.44 16.57 -19.13
C GLY A 128 4.79 16.06 -19.63
N SER A 129 5.65 15.57 -18.73
CA SER A 129 6.93 14.95 -19.08
C SER A 129 6.84 13.44 -19.29
N GLY A 130 5.71 12.81 -18.99
CA GLY A 130 5.60 11.35 -18.97
C GLY A 130 5.95 10.73 -17.61
N ASN A 131 6.14 11.54 -16.56
CA ASN A 131 6.35 11.11 -15.17
C ASN A 131 5.03 10.87 -14.41
N GLY A 132 5.07 10.45 -13.15
CA GLY A 132 3.89 10.24 -12.31
C GLY A 132 4.05 9.01 -11.45
N LEU A 133 3.49 9.06 -10.24
CA LEU A 133 3.49 7.91 -9.34
C LEU A 133 2.92 6.70 -10.08
N THR A 134 3.76 5.68 -10.22
CA THR A 134 3.44 4.45 -10.95
C THR A 134 3.38 3.31 -9.94
N PHE A 135 2.27 2.58 -9.93
CA PHE A 135 2.01 1.44 -9.06
C PHE A 135 2.58 0.14 -9.66
N ASP A 136 2.62 -0.91 -8.85
CA ASP A 136 2.94 -2.27 -9.28
C ASP A 136 2.12 -2.70 -10.50
N THR A 137 2.69 -3.58 -11.34
CA THR A 137 2.12 -3.94 -12.65
C THR A 137 0.66 -4.42 -12.59
N CYS A 138 0.23 -5.08 -11.51
CA CYS A 138 -1.15 -5.56 -11.37
C CYS A 138 -2.02 -4.67 -10.48
N PHE A 139 -1.61 -3.44 -10.22
CA PHE A 139 -2.36 -2.47 -9.44
C PHE A 139 -2.77 -1.30 -10.34
N SER A 140 -4.07 -1.14 -10.52
CA SER A 140 -4.66 -0.02 -11.24
C SER A 140 -5.67 0.69 -10.33
N ALA A 141 -5.24 1.77 -9.70
CA ALA A 141 -6.02 2.47 -8.68
C ALA A 141 -7.38 2.95 -9.23
N ASP A 142 -8.47 2.51 -8.61
CA ASP A 142 -9.85 2.91 -8.92
C ASP A 142 -10.34 4.07 -8.04
N PHE A 143 -9.74 4.19 -6.86
CA PHE A 143 -10.18 5.09 -5.81
C PHE A 143 -8.99 5.57 -4.99
N TYR A 144 -9.11 6.79 -4.49
CA TYR A 144 -8.14 7.46 -3.65
C TYR A 144 -8.82 8.04 -2.41
N LEU A 145 -8.20 7.88 -1.26
CA LEU A 145 -8.56 8.55 -0.02
C LEU A 145 -7.29 9.04 0.65
N THR A 146 -7.28 10.29 1.09
CA THR A 146 -6.17 10.86 1.85
C THR A 146 -6.66 11.47 3.14
N THR A 147 -5.87 11.32 4.20
CA THR A 147 -6.12 11.98 5.48
C THR A 147 -4.85 12.58 6.07
N THR A 148 -5.04 13.58 6.93
CA THR A 148 -3.97 14.33 7.57
C THR A 148 -4.42 14.84 8.93
N CYS A 149 -3.49 15.15 9.83
CA CYS A 149 -3.79 15.89 11.04
C CYS A 149 -2.72 16.94 11.35
N GLY A 150 -3.13 18.03 12.01
CA GLY A 150 -2.22 19.11 12.42
C GLY A 150 -2.94 20.37 12.90
N GLY A 151 -2.17 21.39 13.25
CA GLY A 151 -2.67 22.70 13.69
C GLY A 151 -2.70 22.88 15.21
N THR A 152 -3.23 24.03 15.66
CA THR A 152 -3.41 24.35 17.09
C THR A 152 -4.80 24.96 17.32
N PRO A 153 -5.76 24.22 17.91
CA PRO A 153 -5.67 22.81 18.31
C PRO A 153 -5.52 21.86 17.11
N VAL A 154 -5.06 20.63 17.35
CA VAL A 154 -4.94 19.62 16.29
C VAL A 154 -6.32 19.21 15.79
N ALA A 155 -6.47 19.22 14.47
CA ALA A 155 -7.64 18.72 13.77
C ALA A 155 -7.20 17.74 12.69
N MET A 156 -8.10 16.86 12.27
CA MET A 156 -7.89 15.97 11.12
C MET A 156 -8.81 16.31 9.97
N TYR A 157 -8.35 16.02 8.77
CA TYR A 157 -8.98 16.37 7.50
C TYR A 157 -8.91 15.17 6.57
N ALA A 158 -9.91 14.96 5.73
CA ALA A 158 -9.87 13.91 4.73
C ALA A 158 -10.51 14.33 3.40
N ASN A 159 -10.01 13.73 2.33
CA ASN A 159 -10.51 13.90 0.97
C ASN A 159 -10.59 12.52 0.29
N LEU A 160 -11.43 12.41 -0.73
CA LEU A 160 -11.52 11.23 -1.58
C LEU A 160 -11.64 11.59 -3.05
N ALA A 161 -11.30 10.66 -3.94
CA ALA A 161 -11.56 10.77 -5.37
C ALA A 161 -11.77 9.41 -6.04
N GLN A 162 -12.61 9.41 -7.06
CA GLN A 162 -12.67 8.35 -8.07
C GLN A 162 -11.53 8.55 -9.07
N LEU A 163 -10.89 7.45 -9.46
CA LEU A 163 -9.83 7.41 -10.47
C LEU A 163 -10.32 6.62 -11.69
N LEU A 164 -10.48 7.30 -12.81
CA LEU A 164 -10.88 6.69 -14.08
C LEU A 164 -9.65 6.46 -14.97
N THR A 165 -9.69 5.46 -15.85
CA THR A 165 -8.55 5.08 -16.70
C THR A 165 -7.95 6.22 -17.51
N GLU A 166 -8.79 7.09 -18.08
CA GLU A 166 -8.34 8.25 -18.87
C GLU A 166 -8.10 9.52 -18.02
N GLY A 167 -8.13 9.39 -16.68
CA GLY A 167 -8.13 10.51 -15.75
C GLY A 167 -9.51 11.13 -15.51
N GLY A 168 -9.54 12.16 -14.67
CA GLY A 168 -10.78 12.78 -14.20
C GLY A 168 -11.53 11.93 -13.17
N GLY A 169 -12.85 12.11 -13.08
CA GLY A 169 -13.68 11.50 -12.04
C GLY A 169 -14.29 12.55 -11.09
N ILE A 170 -14.80 12.09 -9.96
CA ILE A 170 -15.37 12.94 -8.91
C ILE A 170 -14.46 12.90 -7.70
N GLY A 171 -14.13 14.07 -7.17
CA GLY A 171 -13.39 14.23 -5.92
C GLY A 171 -14.11 15.15 -4.94
N ALA A 172 -13.88 14.96 -3.65
CA ALA A 172 -14.48 15.79 -2.61
C ALA A 172 -13.63 15.83 -1.34
N TYR A 173 -13.67 16.98 -0.68
CA TYR A 173 -13.38 17.08 0.73
C TYR A 173 -14.51 16.45 1.54
N ILE A 174 -14.18 15.56 2.48
CA ILE A 174 -15.19 14.78 3.22
C ILE A 174 -15.36 15.15 4.69
N GLY A 175 -14.49 16.00 5.24
CA GLY A 175 -14.80 16.63 6.53
C GLY A 175 -13.59 16.90 7.40
N THR A 176 -13.89 17.54 8.53
CA THR A 176 -12.97 17.78 9.64
C THR A 176 -13.40 16.92 10.83
N GLY A 177 -12.43 16.38 11.54
CA GLY A 177 -12.63 15.75 12.84
C GLY A 177 -11.54 16.16 13.82
N THR A 178 -11.49 15.48 14.95
CA THR A 178 -10.45 15.63 15.96
C THR A 178 -9.94 14.24 16.34
N PRO A 179 -8.65 13.94 16.15
CA PRO A 179 -8.06 12.66 16.56
C PRO A 179 -8.48 12.28 17.99
N GLY A 180 -8.79 11.00 18.20
CA GLY A 180 -9.18 10.45 19.50
C GLY A 180 -10.56 10.82 20.04
N SER A 181 -11.32 11.69 19.37
CA SER A 181 -12.56 12.22 19.94
C SER A 181 -13.72 12.28 18.95
N VAL A 182 -13.55 12.98 17.82
CA VAL A 182 -14.62 13.17 16.84
C VAL A 182 -14.15 12.62 15.50
N PRO A 183 -14.60 11.40 15.10
CA PRO A 183 -14.30 10.89 13.78
C PRO A 183 -14.92 11.78 12.70
N ILE A 184 -14.31 11.81 11.53
CA ILE A 184 -14.97 12.31 10.33
C ILE A 184 -16.09 11.32 10.02
N ASP A 185 -17.33 11.79 9.92
CA ASP A 185 -18.51 10.98 9.56
C ASP A 185 -19.26 11.67 8.41
N ASN A 186 -18.88 11.34 7.18
CA ASN A 186 -19.46 11.95 5.99
C ASN A 186 -20.71 11.20 5.54
N VAL A 187 -21.87 11.69 5.92
CA VAL A 187 -23.17 11.08 5.57
C VAL A 187 -23.43 11.04 4.06
N LYS A 188 -22.88 11.99 3.28
CA LYS A 188 -23.10 12.06 1.83
C LYS A 188 -22.45 10.88 1.10
N PHE A 189 -21.25 10.51 1.50
CA PHE A 189 -20.49 9.41 0.89
C PHE A 189 -20.52 8.13 1.73
N GLY A 190 -21.02 8.19 2.96
CA GLY A 190 -21.01 7.08 3.92
C GLY A 190 -19.60 6.73 4.41
N VAL A 191 -18.63 7.64 4.25
CA VAL A 191 -17.23 7.41 4.60
C VAL A 191 -16.93 7.96 5.98
N LYS A 192 -16.18 7.19 6.77
CA LYS A 192 -15.68 7.64 8.07
C LYS A 192 -14.18 7.49 8.17
N VAL A 193 -13.54 8.37 8.94
CA VAL A 193 -12.10 8.35 9.21
C VAL A 193 -11.86 8.72 10.68
N ALA A 194 -11.02 7.94 11.36
CA ALA A 194 -10.54 8.22 12.71
C ALA A 194 -9.02 8.08 12.80
N ILE A 195 -8.42 8.77 13.76
CA ILE A 195 -7.01 8.67 14.10
C ILE A 195 -6.90 8.54 15.62
N ASN A 196 -6.15 7.55 16.08
CA ASN A 196 -5.68 7.39 17.44
C ASN A 196 -4.15 7.28 17.43
N ASN A 197 -3.47 8.38 17.74
CA ASN A 197 -2.02 8.50 17.73
C ASN A 197 -1.33 7.97 19.00
N SER A 198 -2.00 7.16 19.82
CA SER A 198 -1.41 6.69 21.10
C SER A 198 -0.37 5.58 20.96
N ASN A 199 -0.09 5.10 19.74
CA ASN A 199 0.92 4.08 19.53
C ASN A 199 2.32 4.57 19.94
N ILE A 200 3.06 3.66 20.58
CA ILE A 200 4.47 3.81 21.01
C ILE A 200 5.26 2.51 20.75
N ALA A 201 4.66 1.58 20.01
CA ALA A 201 5.21 0.27 19.66
C ALA A 201 5.40 0.19 18.13
N GLY A 202 5.76 -0.99 17.63
CA GLY A 202 5.94 -1.20 16.21
C GLY A 202 7.32 -0.76 15.71
N VAL A 203 7.37 -0.01 14.62
CA VAL A 203 8.62 0.31 13.94
C VAL A 203 9.40 1.44 14.59
N GLY A 204 10.73 1.40 14.53
CA GLY A 204 11.62 2.44 15.05
C GLY A 204 11.88 3.57 14.04
N GLY A 205 12.68 4.56 14.43
CA GLY A 205 13.19 5.63 13.56
C GLY A 205 14.69 5.57 13.26
N ASP A 206 15.36 4.47 13.64
CA ASP A 206 16.82 4.34 13.70
C ASP A 206 17.46 3.65 12.48
N GLY A 207 16.72 3.47 11.38
CA GLY A 207 17.26 3.01 10.09
C GLY A 207 17.53 1.51 10.01
N GLY A 208 16.95 0.70 10.89
CA GLY A 208 17.14 -0.76 10.97
C GLY A 208 15.98 -1.61 10.42
N LYS A 209 16.11 -2.93 10.57
CA LYS A 209 14.98 -3.86 10.43
C LYS A 209 14.04 -3.66 11.62
N ALA A 210 12.74 -3.52 11.33
CA ALA A 210 11.72 -3.34 12.35
C ALA A 210 10.57 -4.35 12.16
N SER A 211 9.62 -4.37 13.08
CA SER A 211 8.37 -5.11 12.90
C SER A 211 7.24 -4.30 13.50
N GLY A 212 6.24 -3.96 12.68
CA GLY A 212 5.02 -3.31 13.13
C GLY A 212 3.95 -4.27 13.68
N ALA A 213 4.29 -5.55 13.88
CA ALA A 213 3.32 -6.56 14.28
C ALA A 213 2.65 -6.22 15.64
N GLY A 214 1.34 -6.41 15.72
CA GLY A 214 0.59 -6.31 16.97
C GLY A 214 0.27 -4.89 17.45
N VAL A 215 0.45 -3.88 16.60
CA VAL A 215 0.01 -2.50 16.90
C VAL A 215 -1.51 -2.39 16.75
N THR A 216 -2.18 -1.89 17.80
CA THR A 216 -3.65 -1.88 17.90
C THR A 216 -4.27 -0.48 17.93
N THR A 217 -3.48 0.57 17.72
CA THR A 217 -3.99 1.94 17.55
C THR A 217 -3.38 2.59 16.32
N GLY A 218 -4.15 3.41 15.62
CA GLY A 218 -3.65 4.16 14.46
C GLY A 218 -4.75 4.83 13.66
N ILE A 219 -4.70 4.70 12.33
CA ILE A 219 -5.65 5.32 11.40
C ILE A 219 -6.70 4.29 10.98
N GLU A 220 -7.97 4.65 11.01
CA GLU A 220 -9.06 3.75 10.66
C GLU A 220 -10.05 4.40 9.70
N MET A 221 -10.54 3.62 8.74
CA MET A 221 -11.41 4.09 7.67
C MET A 221 -12.55 3.10 7.40
N SER A 222 -13.74 3.61 7.13
CA SER A 222 -14.85 2.82 6.57
C SER A 222 -15.32 3.40 5.24
N ILE A 223 -15.39 2.56 4.20
CA ILE A 223 -15.72 2.97 2.83
C ILE A 223 -16.81 2.05 2.28
N PRO A 224 -18.00 2.56 1.93
CA PRO A 224 -19.04 1.74 1.33
C PRO A 224 -18.57 1.13 0.00
N LEU A 225 -18.77 -0.17 -0.21
CA LEU A 225 -18.38 -0.85 -1.46
C LEU A 225 -19.09 -0.27 -2.68
N ILE A 226 -20.31 0.24 -2.49
CA ILE A 226 -21.06 0.94 -3.54
C ILE A 226 -20.35 2.23 -4.00
N LEU A 227 -19.63 2.91 -3.11
CA LEU A 227 -18.86 4.11 -3.45
C LEU A 227 -17.63 3.77 -4.29
N LEU A 228 -17.00 2.63 -4.00
CA LEU A 228 -15.92 2.07 -4.82
C LEU A 228 -16.43 1.58 -6.19
N GLY A 229 -17.75 1.43 -6.33
CA GLY A 229 -18.40 0.77 -7.47
C GLY A 229 -17.93 -0.67 -7.62
N TYR A 230 -17.71 -1.33 -6.48
CA TYR A 230 -17.36 -2.74 -6.39
C TYR A 230 -18.56 -3.61 -6.79
N ASP A 231 -18.35 -4.51 -7.74
CA ASP A 231 -19.37 -5.47 -8.15
C ASP A 231 -19.08 -6.82 -7.49
N ALA A 232 -19.85 -7.13 -6.44
CA ALA A 232 -19.70 -8.38 -5.70
C ALA A 232 -19.93 -9.65 -6.55
N THR A 233 -20.53 -9.53 -7.74
CA THR A 233 -20.69 -10.67 -8.66
C THR A 233 -19.40 -11.02 -9.41
N THR A 234 -18.47 -10.08 -9.52
CA THR A 234 -17.14 -10.31 -10.14
C THR A 234 -16.19 -11.02 -9.18
N GLN A 235 -16.49 -11.01 -7.88
CA GLN A 235 -15.67 -11.54 -6.79
C GLN A 235 -14.20 -11.06 -6.80
N LYS A 236 -13.90 -9.94 -7.46
CA LYS A 236 -12.53 -9.42 -7.53
C LYS A 236 -11.99 -9.13 -6.13
N ASN A 237 -10.73 -9.48 -5.89
CA ASN A 237 -10.00 -9.12 -4.69
C ASN A 237 -9.86 -7.60 -4.57
N ILE A 238 -9.77 -7.11 -3.33
CA ILE A 238 -9.58 -5.69 -3.04
C ILE A 238 -8.11 -5.49 -2.71
N LYS A 239 -7.41 -4.72 -3.52
CA LYS A 239 -5.99 -4.39 -3.34
C LYS A 239 -5.87 -3.01 -2.73
N ILE A 240 -4.97 -2.87 -1.75
CA ILE A 240 -4.77 -1.62 -1.00
C ILE A 240 -3.29 -1.26 -1.03
N CYS A 241 -2.96 -0.12 -1.62
CA CYS A 241 -1.64 0.50 -1.54
C CYS A 241 -1.76 1.72 -0.62
N ALA A 242 -1.02 1.74 0.48
CA ALA A 242 -1.04 2.86 1.42
C ALA A 242 0.37 3.38 1.69
N ALA A 243 0.54 4.68 1.79
CA ALA A 243 1.84 5.29 2.04
C ALA A 243 1.75 6.60 2.83
N ILE A 244 2.82 6.95 3.54
CA ILE A 244 3.00 8.29 4.11
C ILE A 244 3.69 9.21 3.10
N ASN A 245 3.20 10.44 2.98
CA ASN A 245 3.75 11.48 2.11
C ASN A 245 3.89 12.80 2.89
N GLY A 246 4.78 13.68 2.43
CA GLY A 246 4.91 15.03 2.96
C GLY A 246 3.64 15.86 2.81
N GLY A 247 3.49 16.91 3.61
CA GLY A 247 2.25 17.68 3.68
C GLY A 247 1.80 18.38 2.38
N SER A 248 2.70 18.53 1.42
CA SER A 248 2.40 19.07 0.09
C SER A 248 2.25 17.98 -0.98
N HIS A 249 2.18 16.70 -0.59
CA HIS A 249 2.14 15.54 -1.47
C HIS A 249 3.39 15.42 -2.38
N ASP A 250 4.53 15.91 -1.92
CA ASP A 250 5.75 16.13 -2.72
C ASP A 250 6.97 15.32 -2.27
N TYR A 251 6.83 14.51 -1.23
CA TYR A 251 7.94 13.74 -0.69
C TYR A 251 7.43 12.44 -0.06
N LEU A 252 7.44 11.36 -0.83
CA LEU A 252 6.97 10.05 -0.42
C LEU A 252 7.96 9.42 0.57
N SER A 253 7.42 8.96 1.70
CA SER A 253 8.17 8.26 2.74
C SER A 253 8.56 6.85 2.31
N ASN A 254 9.45 6.22 3.08
CA ASN A 254 9.68 4.78 3.01
C ASN A 254 8.57 3.96 3.71
N GLN A 255 7.61 4.63 4.34
CA GLN A 255 6.47 4.01 5.01
C GLN A 255 5.36 3.72 3.99
N VAL A 256 5.50 2.60 3.28
CA VAL A 256 4.49 2.02 2.38
C VAL A 256 3.99 0.69 2.98
N LEU A 257 2.71 0.39 2.80
CA LEU A 257 2.08 -0.90 3.09
C LEU A 257 1.44 -1.42 1.79
N ALA A 258 1.90 -2.52 1.19
CA ALA A 258 2.91 -3.49 1.67
C ALA A 258 4.37 -2.96 1.74
N PRO A 259 5.25 -3.54 2.58
CA PRO A 259 6.54 -2.95 2.92
C PRO A 259 7.49 -2.90 1.73
N LEU A 260 8.35 -1.90 1.72
CA LEU A 260 9.48 -1.83 0.79
C LEU A 260 10.60 -2.78 1.25
N ALA A 261 11.46 -3.19 0.32
CA ALA A 261 12.79 -3.67 0.69
C ALA A 261 13.55 -2.58 1.47
N PRO A 262 14.53 -2.92 2.32
CA PRO A 262 15.25 -1.94 3.15
C PRO A 262 15.80 -0.74 2.37
N MET A 263 15.10 0.39 2.45
CA MET A 263 15.44 1.62 1.77
C MET A 263 15.00 2.88 2.53
N GLY A 264 15.60 4.01 2.17
CA GLY A 264 15.21 5.33 2.66
C GLY A 264 13.96 5.87 1.98
N ASN A 265 13.60 7.11 2.30
CA ASN A 265 12.44 7.79 1.72
C ASN A 265 12.52 7.83 0.18
N LEU A 266 11.38 7.62 -0.47
CA LEU A 266 11.27 7.54 -1.93
C LEU A 266 11.38 8.92 -2.61
N GLY A 267 11.14 10.01 -1.88
CA GLY A 267 11.33 11.37 -2.40
C GLY A 267 10.21 11.79 -3.34
N GLU A 268 10.54 12.47 -4.45
CA GLU A 268 9.55 13.02 -5.39
C GLU A 268 8.58 11.95 -5.93
N PRO A 269 7.28 11.97 -5.56
CA PRO A 269 6.34 10.91 -5.95
C PRO A 269 6.19 10.71 -7.45
N ARG A 270 6.34 11.77 -8.27
CA ARG A 270 6.27 11.65 -9.74
C ARG A 270 7.40 10.81 -10.33
N SER A 271 8.51 10.68 -9.63
CA SER A 271 9.67 9.88 -10.06
C SER A 271 9.62 8.45 -9.53
N VAL A 272 8.63 8.12 -8.69
CA VAL A 272 8.50 6.80 -8.07
C VAL A 272 7.76 5.84 -9.00
N ASN A 273 8.39 4.69 -9.24
CA ASN A 273 7.79 3.58 -9.95
C ASN A 273 7.87 2.30 -9.10
N LEU A 274 6.77 1.97 -8.42
CA LEU A 274 6.67 0.80 -7.54
C LEU A 274 6.85 -0.51 -8.32
N SER A 275 6.46 -0.58 -9.60
CA SER A 275 6.68 -1.77 -10.44
C SER A 275 8.16 -2.13 -10.68
N THR A 276 9.09 -1.27 -10.24
CA THR A 276 10.54 -1.52 -10.32
C THR A 276 11.16 -1.80 -8.95
N ILE A 277 10.37 -1.74 -7.89
CA ILE A 277 10.78 -2.09 -6.53
C ILE A 277 10.43 -3.55 -6.31
N GLU A 278 11.31 -4.27 -5.64
CA GLU A 278 11.10 -5.65 -5.22
C GLU A 278 9.79 -5.83 -4.45
N GLY A 279 9.12 -6.96 -4.70
CA GLY A 279 7.83 -7.28 -4.09
C GLY A 279 6.66 -6.59 -4.79
N ASN A 280 5.49 -6.64 -4.16
CA ASN A 280 4.33 -5.84 -4.53
C ASN A 280 4.07 -4.86 -3.38
N GLN A 281 3.91 -3.57 -3.65
CA GLN A 281 3.66 -2.53 -2.64
C GLN A 281 2.18 -2.34 -2.32
N TYR A 282 1.39 -3.40 -2.39
CA TYR A 282 -0.01 -3.43 -2.00
C TYR A 282 -0.37 -4.71 -1.26
N ALA A 283 -1.30 -4.61 -0.32
CA ALA A 283 -1.90 -5.76 0.34
C ALA A 283 -3.17 -6.21 -0.40
N ILE A 284 -3.53 -7.49 -0.25
CA ILE A 284 -4.70 -8.08 -0.90
C ILE A 284 -5.67 -8.56 0.18
N LEU A 285 -6.87 -7.97 0.21
CA LEU A 285 -8.02 -8.57 0.88
C LEU A 285 -8.68 -9.56 -0.09
N VAL A 286 -8.49 -10.85 0.18
CA VAL A 286 -8.98 -11.95 -0.66
C VAL A 286 -10.49 -12.08 -0.53
N VAL A 287 -11.19 -11.93 -1.65
CA VAL A 287 -12.63 -12.18 -1.83
C VAL A 287 -12.86 -13.41 -2.73
N ASP A 288 -12.02 -13.60 -3.76
CA ASP A 288 -11.93 -14.83 -4.54
C ASP A 288 -10.53 -15.43 -4.42
N ALA A 289 -10.47 -16.61 -3.80
CA ALA A 289 -9.23 -17.37 -3.63
C ALA A 289 -8.68 -17.96 -4.94
N ASN A 290 -9.44 -17.87 -6.04
CA ASN A 290 -9.02 -18.35 -7.36
C ASN A 290 -8.60 -17.22 -8.31
N GLU A 291 -8.70 -15.95 -7.89
CA GLU A 291 -8.12 -14.86 -8.69
C GLU A 291 -6.60 -15.06 -8.73
N PRO A 292 -5.98 -15.08 -9.92
CA PRO A 292 -4.54 -15.31 -10.03
C PRO A 292 -3.76 -14.21 -9.33
N ASP A 293 -2.79 -14.62 -8.52
CA ASP A 293 -1.85 -13.71 -7.89
C ASP A 293 -1.06 -12.92 -8.94
N CYS A 294 -0.74 -11.67 -8.62
CA CYS A 294 0.13 -10.88 -9.46
C CYS A 294 1.54 -11.46 -9.47
N PRO A 295 2.24 -11.50 -10.62
CA PRO A 295 3.68 -11.73 -10.63
C PRO A 295 4.36 -10.74 -9.69
N VAL A 296 5.08 -11.25 -8.69
CA VAL A 296 5.90 -10.42 -7.81
C VAL A 296 7.15 -9.97 -8.57
N VAL A 297 7.56 -8.72 -8.39
CA VAL A 297 8.90 -8.29 -8.82
C VAL A 297 9.89 -9.03 -7.94
N PRO A 298 10.80 -9.85 -8.51
CA PRO A 298 11.77 -10.59 -7.70
C PRO A 298 12.73 -9.60 -7.01
N PRO A 299 13.34 -10.01 -5.89
CA PRO A 299 14.40 -9.24 -5.25
C PRO A 299 15.46 -8.78 -6.24
N ALA A 300 15.91 -7.54 -6.08
CA ALA A 300 17.03 -7.05 -6.86
C ALA A 300 18.25 -7.87 -6.47
N CYS A 301 18.67 -8.77 -7.36
CA CYS A 301 19.90 -9.55 -7.24
C CYS A 301 20.94 -9.02 -8.22
N PRO A 302 21.55 -7.86 -7.95
CA PRO A 302 22.55 -7.28 -8.86
C PRO A 302 23.78 -8.19 -9.02
N ALA A 303 23.99 -9.12 -8.09
CA ALA A 303 25.04 -10.12 -8.15
C ALA A 303 24.59 -11.48 -8.77
N ASP A 304 23.35 -11.62 -9.24
CA ASP A 304 22.90 -12.74 -10.07
C ASP A 304 23.06 -12.37 -11.55
N PHE A 305 24.21 -12.72 -12.11
CA PHE A 305 24.59 -12.34 -13.47
C PHE A 305 24.02 -13.29 -14.53
N ASN A 306 23.61 -14.50 -14.15
CA ASN A 306 23.09 -15.50 -15.07
C ASN A 306 21.53 -15.54 -15.08
N GLY A 307 20.88 -14.88 -14.13
CA GLY A 307 19.44 -14.72 -14.01
C GLY A 307 18.71 -15.96 -13.48
N ASP A 308 19.40 -16.86 -12.78
CA ASP A 308 18.82 -18.11 -12.26
C ASP A 308 18.24 -17.99 -10.84
N GLN A 309 18.26 -16.78 -10.27
CA GLN A 309 17.78 -16.43 -8.94
C GLN A 309 18.61 -17.05 -7.79
N VAL A 310 19.85 -17.46 -8.06
CA VAL A 310 20.77 -17.99 -7.04
C VAL A 310 22.15 -17.38 -7.23
N ILE A 311 22.61 -16.60 -6.26
CA ILE A 311 23.97 -16.05 -6.28
C ILE A 311 24.95 -17.15 -5.86
N ASP A 312 25.66 -17.73 -6.83
CA ASP A 312 26.58 -18.83 -6.60
C ASP A 312 27.93 -18.71 -7.34
N GLY A 313 28.63 -19.84 -7.49
CA GLY A 313 29.91 -19.89 -8.18
C GLY A 313 29.86 -19.45 -9.64
N SER A 314 28.70 -19.56 -10.28
CA SER A 314 28.44 -19.11 -11.64
C SER A 314 28.52 -17.59 -11.72
N ASP A 315 27.90 -16.89 -10.77
CA ASP A 315 27.92 -15.43 -10.71
C ASP A 315 29.27 -14.88 -10.29
N LEU A 316 29.93 -15.55 -9.34
CA LEU A 316 31.30 -15.21 -8.98
C LEU A 316 32.22 -15.28 -10.21
N THR A 317 32.03 -16.29 -11.05
CA THR A 317 32.79 -16.43 -12.30
C THR A 317 32.49 -15.30 -13.28
N SER A 318 31.22 -14.90 -13.40
CA SER A 318 30.79 -13.76 -14.23
C SER A 318 31.39 -12.44 -13.74
N LEU A 319 31.33 -12.16 -12.44
CA LEU A 319 31.94 -10.99 -11.81
C LEU A 319 33.44 -10.92 -12.08
N LEU A 320 34.17 -12.01 -11.79
CA LEU A 320 35.61 -12.07 -11.99
C LEU A 320 36.02 -11.95 -13.47
N SER A 321 35.15 -12.37 -14.40
CA SER A 321 35.37 -12.20 -15.84
C SER A 321 35.21 -10.74 -16.29
N GLY A 322 34.42 -9.95 -15.56
CA GLY A 322 34.17 -8.53 -15.80
C GLY A 322 35.12 -7.57 -15.08
N TRP A 323 36.15 -8.08 -14.38
CA TRP A 323 37.00 -7.29 -13.50
C TRP A 323 37.58 -6.03 -14.18
N GLY A 324 37.41 -4.87 -13.54
CA GLY A 324 37.84 -3.57 -14.06
C GLY A 324 36.99 -2.99 -15.19
N THR A 325 35.81 -3.56 -15.47
CA THR A 325 34.81 -3.06 -16.44
C THR A 325 33.48 -2.83 -15.74
N ALA A 326 32.45 -2.31 -16.43
CA ALA A 326 31.11 -2.20 -15.84
C ALA A 326 30.31 -3.52 -15.83
N ALA A 327 30.87 -4.63 -16.35
CA ALA A 327 30.09 -5.85 -16.61
C ALA A 327 29.73 -6.65 -15.35
N GLY A 328 30.47 -6.49 -14.26
CA GLY A 328 30.17 -7.07 -12.94
C GLY A 328 29.93 -6.01 -11.86
N ASP A 329 29.59 -4.78 -12.27
CA ASP A 329 29.28 -3.68 -11.36
C ASP A 329 27.91 -3.90 -10.70
N THR A 330 27.93 -4.11 -9.40
CA THR A 330 26.77 -4.36 -8.54
C THR A 330 26.37 -3.14 -7.72
N ASN A 331 27.23 -2.12 -7.64
CA ASN A 331 27.06 -0.96 -6.77
C ASN A 331 26.79 0.35 -7.55
N GLY A 332 26.91 0.31 -8.89
CA GLY A 332 26.62 1.40 -9.80
C GLY A 332 27.77 2.40 -10.02
N ASP A 333 29.00 2.09 -9.61
CA ASP A 333 30.17 2.97 -9.75
C ASP A 333 30.88 2.86 -11.12
N GLN A 334 30.35 2.01 -12.00
CA GLN A 334 30.81 1.70 -13.36
C GLN A 334 32.10 0.87 -13.44
N THR A 335 32.56 0.30 -12.32
CA THR A 335 33.79 -0.50 -12.27
C THR A 335 33.62 -1.74 -11.38
N THR A 336 33.85 -2.93 -11.93
CA THR A 336 33.88 -4.17 -11.16
C THR A 336 35.17 -4.28 -10.36
N ASP A 337 35.06 -4.21 -9.04
CA ASP A 337 36.20 -4.35 -8.14
C ASP A 337 35.89 -5.15 -6.85
N GLY A 338 36.73 -4.99 -5.83
CA GLY A 338 36.58 -5.70 -4.56
C GLY A 338 35.29 -5.35 -3.81
N SER A 339 34.70 -4.19 -4.09
CA SER A 339 33.42 -3.74 -3.55
C SER A 339 32.28 -4.61 -4.08
N ASP A 340 32.26 -4.87 -5.40
CA ASP A 340 31.25 -5.74 -6.02
C ASP A 340 31.40 -7.20 -5.60
N LEU A 341 32.64 -7.67 -5.51
CA LEU A 341 32.91 -9.00 -4.98
C LEU A 341 32.36 -9.13 -3.55
N THR A 342 32.46 -8.08 -2.74
CA THR A 342 31.91 -8.06 -1.38
C THR A 342 30.38 -8.09 -1.41
N THR A 343 29.74 -7.35 -2.31
CA THR A 343 28.28 -7.41 -2.52
C THR A 343 27.84 -8.83 -2.87
N LEU A 344 28.50 -9.47 -3.84
CA LEU A 344 28.20 -10.83 -4.27
C LEU A 344 28.35 -11.84 -3.13
N LEU A 345 29.48 -11.84 -2.44
CA LEU A 345 29.74 -12.80 -1.36
C LEU A 345 28.82 -12.59 -0.15
N SER A 346 28.37 -11.35 0.08
CA SER A 346 27.43 -11.03 1.16
C SER A 346 26.00 -11.51 0.87
N ALA A 347 25.68 -11.75 -0.41
CA ALA A 347 24.37 -12.18 -0.87
C ALA A 347 24.36 -13.64 -1.37
N TRP A 348 25.38 -14.44 -1.04
CA TRP A 348 25.52 -15.82 -1.51
C TRP A 348 24.32 -16.71 -1.16
N GLY A 349 23.73 -17.36 -2.15
CA GLY A 349 22.55 -18.20 -2.02
C GLY A 349 21.35 -17.68 -2.83
N PRO A 350 20.14 -18.21 -2.57
CA PRO A 350 18.93 -17.78 -3.26
C PRO A 350 18.66 -16.29 -3.08
N CYS A 351 18.18 -15.66 -4.14
CA CYS A 351 17.58 -14.33 -4.09
C CYS A 351 16.36 -14.33 -3.17
N VAL A 352 16.44 -13.59 -2.05
CA VAL A 352 15.40 -13.51 -1.01
C VAL A 352 15.17 -12.10 -0.54
#